data_AF-A0A941DV84-F1
#
_entry.id   AF-A0A941DV84-F1
#
_cell.length_a   1.000
_cell.length_b   1.000
_cell.length_c   1.000
_cell.angle_alpha   90.00
_cell.angle_beta   90.00
_cell.angle_gamma   90.00
#
_symmetry.space_group_name_H-M   'P 1'
#
loop_
_entity.id
_entity.type
_entity.pdbx_description
1 polymer ?
#
loop_
_entity_poly.entity_id
_entity_poly.type
_entity_poly.pdbx_seq_one_letter_code
_entity_poly.pdbx_strand_id
1 'polypeptide(L)'
;MRNQTIFLKKLNQHTLKLDVNRMAIYKQSKVIEATDLQQQRYYLFFHNDKYLTYDSSRTTRKTSHLRKAFQYGLVLSSPHPFIELQISPYSQFKKRKYSSLFQKLLNEYTLQETALITTYFESFIKKEKLANFIEKCFYKERRDGKLLSCYRIFRILRGFAPNHRLVDTFSSDLTFAKYEELYKHKDEKTLMKDPIYVEEICYDHKYEDFQKLAHIYKQQERWMDLAAIHISQAVYTQRNADYQELKATLDQHYPAISLIEVLEDLYTRGLTLDTFLKDLLNVYLSTKNVQKLMVLQSKHSLSLEPTQSKSLVNTIEQITVNPVSLNSKELQQLILTLHTIDRKQADRMLHQAICRLLSELPLPDILKWLEPFMTKPFAKRIINLVHEINELAEDPNQQRRLGELYHYFKQQELAIECMSWDMELYPDDPKPVEWLSILYSELGMEAEHKAYQQLYIDMVKRSS
;
A
#
# COMPACT_ATOMS: atom_id res chain seq x y z
N MET A 1 1.85 -1.45 -11.30
CA MET A 1 0.47 -1.33 -10.75
C MET A 1 -0.36 -0.57 -11.77
N ARG A 2 -1.53 -1.07 -12.18
CA ARG A 2 -2.43 -0.33 -13.08
C ARG A 2 -3.12 0.75 -12.26
N ASN A 3 -2.99 2.02 -12.65
CA ASN A 3 -3.76 3.10 -12.04
C ASN A 3 -5.26 2.82 -12.25
N GLN A 4 -6.07 2.95 -11.21
CA GLN A 4 -7.53 2.89 -11.35
C GLN A 4 -7.98 4.05 -12.24
N THR A 5 -8.76 3.75 -13.27
CA THR A 5 -9.21 4.76 -14.26
C THR A 5 -10.71 4.94 -14.19
N ILE A 6 -11.17 6.17 -14.41
CA ILE A 6 -12.58 6.52 -14.46
C ILE A 6 -12.88 7.37 -15.70
N PHE A 7 -14.15 7.39 -16.11
CA PHE A 7 -14.63 8.16 -17.24
C PHE A 7 -15.61 9.24 -16.79
N LEU A 8 -15.28 10.50 -17.07
CA LEU A 8 -16.18 11.63 -16.84
C LEU A 8 -16.97 11.95 -18.11
N LYS A 9 -18.29 12.08 -18.01
CA LYS A 9 -19.13 12.65 -19.08
C LYS A 9 -19.33 14.14 -18.86
N LYS A 10 -18.79 14.96 -19.77
CA LYS A 10 -19.00 16.42 -19.77
C LYS A 10 -20.43 16.77 -20.20
N LEU A 11 -20.85 18.01 -19.93
CA LEU A 11 -22.19 18.49 -20.33
C LEU A 11 -22.40 18.48 -21.86
N ASN A 12 -21.32 18.58 -22.64
CA ASN A 12 -21.31 18.50 -24.10
C ASN A 12 -21.12 17.07 -24.63
N GLN A 13 -21.37 16.04 -23.82
CA GLN A 13 -21.29 14.61 -24.16
C GLN A 13 -19.89 14.04 -24.48
N HIS A 14 -18.83 14.84 -24.46
CA HIS A 14 -17.47 14.30 -24.53
C HIS A 14 -17.10 13.53 -23.25
N THR A 15 -16.46 12.39 -23.43
CA THR A 15 -15.93 11.57 -22.34
C THR A 15 -14.46 11.91 -22.11
N LEU A 16 -14.09 12.14 -20.86
CA LEU A 16 -12.70 12.35 -20.43
C LEU A 16 -12.27 11.18 -19.56
N LYS A 17 -11.17 10.52 -19.92
CA LYS A 17 -10.54 9.49 -19.10
C LYS A 17 -9.64 10.16 -18.06
N LEU A 18 -9.76 9.73 -16.81
CA LEU A 18 -8.92 10.18 -15.70
C LEU A 18 -8.26 9.00 -14.99
N ASP A 19 -7.08 9.26 -14.44
CA ASP A 19 -6.42 8.40 -13.48
C ASP A 19 -6.81 8.83 -12.07
N VAL A 20 -7.28 7.88 -11.25
CA VAL A 20 -7.63 8.13 -9.85
C VAL A 20 -6.36 8.19 -9.02
N ASN A 21 -6.18 9.27 -8.24
CA ASN A 21 -5.02 9.46 -7.38
C ASN A 21 -5.30 8.95 -5.96
N ARG A 22 -6.42 9.37 -5.37
CA ARG A 22 -6.78 9.07 -3.97
C ARG A 22 -8.24 9.35 -3.67
N MET A 23 -8.74 8.81 -2.56
CA MET A 23 -10.06 9.08 -2.02
C MET A 23 -9.97 9.49 -0.55
N ALA A 24 -10.74 10.49 -0.14
CA ALA A 24 -10.96 10.80 1.27
C ALA A 24 -12.35 10.31 1.70
N ILE A 25 -12.42 9.62 2.84
CA ILE A 25 -13.66 9.32 3.57
C ILE A 25 -13.71 10.22 4.79
N TYR A 26 -14.68 11.14 4.83
CA TYR A 26 -14.79 12.16 5.87
C TYR A 26 -16.25 12.44 6.20
N LYS A 27 -16.67 12.01 7.39
CA LYS A 27 -18.06 12.06 7.84
C LYS A 27 -18.99 11.43 6.78
N GLN A 28 -20.15 12.03 6.47
CA GLN A 28 -21.08 11.54 5.42
C GLN A 28 -20.57 11.75 3.98
N SER A 29 -19.38 12.32 3.80
CA SER A 29 -18.83 12.69 2.50
C SER A 29 -17.68 11.78 2.09
N LYS A 30 -17.65 11.43 0.81
CA LYS A 30 -16.45 10.87 0.17
C LYS A 30 -16.05 11.73 -1.02
N VAL A 31 -14.75 11.94 -1.17
CA VAL A 31 -14.20 12.74 -2.27
C VAL A 31 -13.09 11.99 -2.96
N ILE A 32 -13.23 11.76 -4.26
CA ILE A 32 -12.19 11.16 -5.10
C ILE A 32 -11.46 12.28 -5.84
N GLU A 33 -10.13 12.33 -5.71
CA GLU A 33 -9.25 13.16 -6.52
C GLU A 33 -8.70 12.33 -7.69
N ALA A 34 -8.87 12.85 -8.90
CA ALA A 34 -8.42 12.22 -10.14
C ALA A 34 -7.78 13.26 -11.06
N THR A 35 -6.84 12.84 -11.90
CA THR A 35 -6.11 13.70 -12.84
C THR A 35 -6.27 13.24 -14.28
N ASP A 36 -6.32 14.18 -15.23
CA ASP A 36 -6.21 13.87 -16.64
C ASP A 36 -4.74 13.81 -17.11
N LEU A 37 -4.53 13.57 -18.40
CA LEU A 37 -3.21 13.53 -19.03
C LEU A 37 -2.44 14.87 -18.91
N GLN A 38 -3.14 15.99 -18.70
CA GLN A 38 -2.55 17.31 -18.54
C GLN A 38 -2.33 17.67 -17.06
N GLN A 39 -2.45 16.70 -16.14
CA GLN A 39 -2.35 16.90 -14.69
C GLN A 39 -3.40 17.86 -14.13
N GLN A 40 -4.50 18.10 -14.85
CA GLN A 40 -5.63 18.86 -14.32
C GLN A 40 -6.40 18.01 -13.32
N ARG A 41 -6.63 18.57 -12.13
CA ARG A 41 -7.32 17.88 -11.03
C ARG A 41 -8.83 18.01 -11.12
N TYR A 42 -9.48 16.89 -10.87
CA TYR A 42 -10.92 16.71 -10.79
C TYR A 42 -11.27 16.11 -9.43
N TYR A 43 -12.39 16.57 -8.87
CA TYR A 43 -12.91 16.15 -7.57
C TYR A 43 -14.32 15.62 -7.76
N LEU A 44 -14.53 14.34 -7.47
CA LEU A 44 -15.83 13.69 -7.50
C LEU A 44 -16.39 13.64 -6.08
N PHE A 45 -17.63 14.10 -5.89
CA PHE A 45 -18.27 14.19 -4.59
C PHE A 45 -19.35 13.13 -4.43
N PHE A 46 -19.34 12.48 -3.27
CA PHE A 46 -20.32 11.49 -2.86
C PHE A 46 -20.86 11.85 -1.48
N HIS A 47 -22.12 11.51 -1.24
CA HIS A 47 -22.77 11.61 0.06
C HIS A 47 -23.45 10.29 0.37
N ASN A 48 -23.09 9.64 1.48
CA ASN A 48 -23.54 8.29 1.83
C ASN A 48 -23.45 7.34 0.61
N ASP A 49 -22.25 7.28 0.01
CA ASP A 49 -21.87 6.45 -1.15
C ASP A 49 -22.56 6.78 -2.48
N LYS A 50 -23.50 7.73 -2.49
CA LYS A 50 -24.20 8.16 -3.69
C LYS A 50 -23.47 9.31 -4.37
N TYR A 51 -23.16 9.12 -5.65
CA TYR A 51 -22.51 10.13 -6.48
C TYR A 51 -23.39 11.37 -6.64
N LEU A 52 -22.82 12.55 -6.37
CA LEU A 52 -23.47 13.85 -6.50
C LEU A 52 -23.16 14.51 -7.85
N THR A 53 -21.90 14.91 -8.01
CA THR A 53 -21.34 15.58 -9.18
C THR A 53 -19.81 15.60 -9.07
N TYR A 54 -19.12 16.03 -10.11
CA TYR A 54 -17.69 16.33 -10.07
C TYR A 54 -17.45 17.79 -10.39
N ASP A 55 -16.31 18.35 -9.99
CA ASP A 55 -15.83 19.64 -10.50
C ASP A 55 -14.29 19.64 -10.61
N SER A 56 -13.74 20.59 -11.37
CA SER A 56 -12.29 20.78 -11.52
C SER A 56 -11.88 22.10 -10.89
N SER A 57 -10.77 22.12 -10.17
CA SER A 57 -10.19 23.36 -9.68
C SER A 57 -8.67 23.30 -9.75
N ARG A 58 -8.05 24.43 -10.09
CA ARG A 58 -6.59 24.62 -9.97
C ARG A 58 -6.16 25.00 -8.54
N THR A 59 -7.08 25.48 -7.71
CA THR A 59 -6.79 26.00 -6.37
C THR A 59 -7.82 25.56 -5.35
N THR A 60 -7.37 25.04 -4.21
CA THR A 60 -8.25 24.71 -3.07
C THR A 60 -8.16 25.80 -2.00
N ARG A 61 -9.31 26.30 -1.53
CA ARG A 61 -9.36 27.27 -0.43
C ARG A 61 -8.91 26.60 0.88
N LYS A 62 -8.16 27.31 1.72
CA LYS A 62 -7.57 26.75 2.95
C LYS A 62 -8.60 26.20 3.96
N THR A 63 -9.82 26.72 3.96
CA THR A 63 -10.87 26.36 4.93
C THR A 63 -11.98 25.49 4.36
N SER A 64 -11.83 24.98 3.13
CA SER A 64 -12.94 24.31 2.46
C SER A 64 -13.21 22.89 2.96
N HIS A 65 -14.45 22.42 2.83
CA HIS A 65 -14.84 21.03 3.05
C HIS A 65 -13.91 20.05 2.33
N LEU A 66 -13.58 20.34 1.07
CA LEU A 66 -12.62 19.56 0.27
C LEU A 66 -11.28 19.41 1.00
N ARG A 67 -10.74 20.50 1.55
CA ARG A 67 -9.48 20.45 2.30
C ARG A 67 -9.63 19.71 3.62
N LYS A 68 -10.71 19.95 4.37
CA LYS A 68 -11.00 19.23 5.61
C LYS A 68 -11.10 17.72 5.38
N ALA A 69 -11.74 17.29 4.29
CA ALA A 69 -11.87 15.88 3.95
C ALA A 69 -10.51 15.21 3.76
N PHE A 70 -9.60 15.82 2.99
CA PHE A 70 -8.25 15.29 2.78
C PHE A 70 -7.29 15.50 3.97
N GLN A 71 -7.62 16.37 4.92
CA GLN A 71 -6.77 16.64 6.09
C GLN A 71 -7.17 15.81 7.31
N TYR A 72 -8.47 15.64 7.56
CA TYR A 72 -9.00 15.03 8.78
C TYR A 72 -9.71 13.70 8.54
N GLY A 73 -10.08 13.42 7.29
CA GLY A 73 -10.66 12.15 6.87
C GLY A 73 -9.63 11.03 6.72
N LEU A 74 -10.11 9.81 6.50
CA LEU A 74 -9.26 8.70 6.07
C LEU A 74 -8.94 8.87 4.59
N VAL A 75 -7.66 9.12 4.26
CA VAL A 75 -7.19 9.27 2.88
C VAL A 75 -6.57 7.98 2.39
N LEU A 76 -7.12 7.42 1.32
CA LEU A 76 -6.72 6.18 0.68
C LEU A 76 -6.05 6.49 -0.66
N SER A 77 -4.86 5.95 -0.91
CA SER A 77 -4.14 6.15 -2.17
C SER A 77 -4.56 5.10 -3.20
N SER A 78 -4.66 5.47 -4.47
CA SER A 78 -4.94 4.52 -5.55
C SER A 78 -3.68 3.70 -5.91
N PRO A 79 -3.82 2.40 -6.23
CA PRO A 79 -5.05 1.61 -6.18
C PRO A 79 -5.43 1.23 -4.73
N HIS A 80 -6.71 1.29 -4.40
CA HIS A 80 -7.23 0.77 -3.13
C HIS A 80 -8.63 0.15 -3.31
N PRO A 81 -8.95 -0.98 -2.66
CA PRO A 81 -10.23 -1.66 -2.84
C PRO A 81 -11.47 -0.80 -2.53
N PHE A 82 -11.41 0.03 -1.49
CA PHE A 82 -12.52 0.94 -1.18
C PHE A 82 -12.76 1.99 -2.28
N ILE A 83 -11.71 2.39 -3.00
CA ILE A 83 -11.87 3.28 -4.16
C ILE A 83 -12.57 2.51 -5.27
N GLU A 84 -12.15 1.27 -5.54
CA GLU A 84 -12.77 0.40 -6.53
C GLU A 84 -14.26 0.20 -6.28
N LEU A 85 -14.65 -0.06 -5.03
CA LEU A 85 -16.06 -0.17 -4.64
C LEU A 85 -16.85 1.10 -4.86
N GLN A 86 -16.24 2.24 -4.56
CA GLN A 86 -16.94 3.51 -4.67
C GLN A 86 -17.21 3.84 -6.16
N ILE A 87 -16.34 3.37 -7.06
CA ILE A 87 -16.44 3.66 -8.50
C ILE A 87 -17.15 2.56 -9.31
N SER A 88 -17.08 1.29 -8.90
CA SER A 88 -17.59 0.15 -9.67
C SER A 88 -19.10 0.18 -10.00
N PRO A 89 -19.98 0.82 -9.20
CA PRO A 89 -21.39 0.96 -9.58
C PRO A 89 -21.62 1.92 -10.75
N TYR A 90 -20.58 2.64 -11.20
CA TYR A 90 -20.69 3.70 -12.18
C TYR A 90 -19.84 3.40 -13.43
N SER A 91 -20.49 3.23 -14.57
CA SER A 91 -19.79 3.16 -15.87
C SER A 91 -19.21 4.51 -16.30
N GLN A 92 -19.81 5.61 -15.85
CA GLN A 92 -19.38 6.98 -16.14
C GLN A 92 -19.93 7.96 -15.12
N PHE A 93 -19.17 9.02 -14.83
CA PHE A 93 -19.57 10.08 -13.92
C PHE A 93 -20.04 11.32 -14.69
N LYS A 94 -21.34 11.61 -14.64
CA LYS A 94 -21.94 12.73 -15.37
C LYS A 94 -21.80 14.04 -14.58
N LYS A 95 -21.38 15.13 -15.23
CA LYS A 95 -21.42 16.48 -14.63
C LYS A 95 -22.88 16.92 -14.48
N ARG A 96 -23.27 17.31 -13.27
CA ARG A 96 -24.54 18.01 -13.01
C ARG A 96 -24.26 19.49 -12.78
N LYS A 97 -25.04 20.36 -13.44
CA LYS A 97 -25.06 21.80 -13.11
C LYS A 97 -25.58 21.95 -11.68
N TYR A 98 -25.04 22.90 -10.93
CA TYR A 98 -25.38 23.08 -9.51
C TYR A 98 -26.86 23.41 -9.26
N SER A 99 -27.50 24.19 -10.14
CA SER A 99 -28.94 24.44 -10.06
C SER A 99 -29.76 23.14 -10.13
N SER A 100 -29.45 22.29 -11.09
CA SER A 100 -30.09 20.98 -11.28
C SER A 100 -29.75 20.01 -10.15
N LEU A 101 -28.52 20.06 -9.62
CA LEU A 101 -28.10 19.26 -8.47
C LEU A 101 -28.94 19.64 -7.23
N PHE A 102 -29.01 20.93 -6.89
CA PHE A 102 -29.76 21.38 -5.72
C PHE A 102 -31.25 21.08 -5.81
N GLN A 103 -31.86 21.18 -6.99
CA GLN A 103 -33.23 20.72 -7.21
C GLN A 103 -33.39 19.21 -6.96
N LYS A 104 -32.45 18.39 -7.43
CA LYS A 104 -32.48 16.94 -7.16
C LYS A 104 -32.33 16.64 -5.67
N LEU A 105 -31.42 17.34 -4.98
CA LEU A 105 -31.19 17.15 -3.55
C LEU A 105 -32.46 17.42 -2.74
N LEU A 106 -33.19 18.49 -3.05
CA LEU A 106 -34.46 18.83 -2.41
C LEU A 106 -35.55 17.75 -2.57
N ASN A 107 -35.44 16.89 -3.59
CA ASN A 107 -36.39 15.80 -3.83
C ASN A 107 -35.95 14.48 -3.20
N GLU A 108 -34.64 14.25 -3.08
CA GLU A 108 -34.08 12.97 -2.61
C GLU A 108 -33.74 12.97 -1.11
N TYR A 109 -33.51 14.13 -0.53
CA TYR A 109 -33.02 14.28 0.83
C TYR A 109 -33.87 15.25 1.64
N THR A 110 -33.74 15.17 2.96
CA THR A 110 -34.31 16.15 3.88
C THR A 110 -33.66 17.53 3.66
N LEU A 111 -34.30 18.60 4.16
CA LEU A 111 -33.73 19.94 4.04
C LEU A 111 -32.45 20.12 4.86
N GLN A 112 -32.28 19.35 5.94
CA GLN A 112 -31.06 19.29 6.76
C GLN A 112 -29.91 18.65 5.97
N GLU A 113 -30.14 17.49 5.37
CA GLU A 113 -29.15 16.80 4.53
C GLU A 113 -28.80 17.64 3.30
N THR A 114 -29.81 18.25 2.67
CA THR A 114 -29.59 19.16 1.55
C THR A 114 -28.73 20.36 1.94
N ALA A 115 -28.98 20.95 3.13
CA ALA A 115 -28.16 22.03 3.66
C ALA A 115 -26.71 21.57 3.92
N LEU A 116 -26.53 20.39 4.52
CA LEU A 116 -25.22 19.79 4.76
C LEU A 116 -24.44 19.57 3.45
N ILE A 117 -25.04 18.86 2.49
CA ILE A 117 -24.43 18.57 1.18
C ILE A 117 -24.04 19.85 0.45
N THR A 118 -24.84 20.92 0.58
CA THR A 118 -24.55 22.22 -0.04
C THR A 118 -23.18 22.77 0.41
N THR A 119 -22.78 22.53 1.66
CA THR A 119 -21.49 23.01 2.20
C THR A 119 -20.29 22.38 1.49
N TYR A 120 -20.44 21.19 0.90
CA TYR A 120 -19.34 20.46 0.24
C TYR A 120 -18.74 21.25 -0.94
N PHE A 121 -19.55 22.12 -1.56
CA PHE A 121 -19.21 22.80 -2.80
C PHE A 121 -18.60 24.20 -2.62
N GLU A 122 -18.22 24.60 -1.41
CA GLU A 122 -17.67 25.94 -1.13
C GLU A 122 -16.32 26.25 -1.82
N SER A 123 -15.65 25.21 -2.33
CA SER A 123 -14.45 25.38 -3.16
C SER A 123 -14.77 25.85 -4.58
N PHE A 124 -16.02 25.67 -5.05
CA PHE A 124 -16.43 25.90 -6.44
C PHE A 124 -17.56 26.92 -6.56
N ILE A 125 -18.28 27.20 -5.47
CA ILE A 125 -19.37 28.16 -5.41
C ILE A 125 -19.05 29.21 -4.36
N LYS A 126 -19.37 30.48 -4.66
CA LYS A 126 -19.26 31.59 -3.69
C LYS A 126 -20.03 31.26 -2.41
N LYS A 127 -19.39 31.52 -1.26
CA LYS A 127 -19.89 31.12 0.05
C LYS A 127 -21.25 31.74 0.36
N GLU A 128 -21.45 32.99 -0.04
CA GLU A 128 -22.68 33.76 0.11
C GLU A 128 -23.85 33.09 -0.63
N LYS A 129 -23.61 32.57 -1.85
CA LYS A 129 -24.64 31.89 -2.63
C LYS A 129 -25.08 30.58 -1.96
N LEU A 130 -24.14 29.87 -1.34
CA LEU A 130 -24.43 28.65 -0.59
C LEU A 130 -25.18 28.96 0.71
N ALA A 131 -24.73 29.97 1.46
CA ALA A 131 -25.39 30.43 2.68
C ALA A 131 -26.84 30.86 2.42
N ASN A 132 -27.09 31.65 1.35
CA ASN A 132 -28.44 32.06 0.95
C ASN A 132 -29.32 30.86 0.55
N PHE A 133 -28.74 29.79 0.00
CA PHE A 133 -29.51 28.58 -0.30
C PHE A 133 -29.88 27.82 0.98
N ILE A 134 -28.95 27.69 1.92
CA ILE A 134 -29.20 27.08 3.24
C ILE A 134 -30.26 27.90 4.01
N GLU A 135 -30.21 29.23 3.95
CA GLU A 135 -31.23 30.13 4.52
C GLU A 135 -32.62 29.86 3.91
N LYS A 136 -32.72 29.58 2.61
CA LYS A 136 -34.01 29.20 1.99
C LYS A 136 -34.54 27.88 2.52
N CYS A 137 -33.68 26.87 2.74
CA CYS A 137 -34.05 25.62 3.38
C CYS A 137 -34.59 25.88 4.80
N PHE A 138 -33.91 26.74 5.56
CA PHE A 138 -34.32 27.17 6.90
C PHE A 138 -35.74 27.79 6.88
N TYR A 139 -35.98 28.80 6.04
CA TYR A 139 -37.29 29.47 6.01
C TYR A 139 -38.43 28.58 5.50
N LYS A 140 -38.12 27.56 4.70
CA LYS A 140 -39.12 26.57 4.29
C LYS A 140 -39.61 25.75 5.50
N GLU A 141 -38.70 25.17 6.29
CA GLU A 141 -39.08 24.47 7.53
C GLU A 141 -39.79 25.39 8.53
N ARG A 142 -39.42 26.68 8.58
CA ARG A 142 -40.05 27.65 9.49
C ARG A 142 -41.50 27.92 9.13
N ARG A 143 -41.80 28.05 7.83
CA ARG A 143 -43.18 28.18 7.33
C ARG A 143 -44.01 26.92 7.59
N ASP A 144 -43.37 25.76 7.53
CA ASP A 144 -44.01 24.47 7.81
C ASP A 144 -44.17 24.18 9.33
N GLY A 145 -43.78 25.12 10.21
CA GLY A 145 -43.90 24.98 11.67
C GLY A 145 -42.90 24.01 12.32
N LYS A 146 -41.91 23.52 11.57
CA LYS A 146 -40.96 22.49 12.03
C LYS A 146 -39.76 23.12 12.73
N LEU A 147 -39.97 23.64 13.94
CA LEU A 147 -38.97 24.41 14.67
C LEU A 147 -37.67 23.63 14.99
N LEU A 148 -37.74 22.35 15.36
CA LEU A 148 -36.54 21.55 15.59
C LEU A 148 -35.72 21.39 14.30
N SER A 149 -36.37 21.15 13.16
CA SER A 149 -35.72 21.10 11.85
C SER A 149 -35.02 22.42 11.50
N CYS A 150 -35.70 23.55 11.76
CA CYS A 150 -35.14 24.88 11.59
C CYS A 150 -33.84 25.04 12.38
N TYR A 151 -33.87 24.64 13.65
CA TYR A 151 -32.71 24.71 14.54
C TYR A 151 -31.52 23.89 14.01
N ARG A 152 -31.78 22.69 13.47
CA ARG A 152 -30.73 21.86 12.85
C ARG A 152 -30.09 22.52 11.62
N ILE A 153 -30.91 23.11 10.74
CA ILE A 153 -30.40 23.85 9.56
C ILE A 153 -29.63 25.10 10.01
N PHE A 154 -30.12 25.81 11.03
CA PHE A 154 -29.43 26.94 11.63
C PHE A 154 -28.03 26.55 12.13
N ARG A 155 -27.90 25.40 12.82
CA ARG A 155 -26.59 24.93 13.29
C ARG A 155 -25.62 24.63 12.16
N ILE A 156 -26.09 24.02 11.06
CA ILE A 156 -25.30 23.82 9.84
C ILE A 156 -24.83 25.18 9.29
N LEU A 157 -25.75 26.16 9.20
CA LEU A 157 -25.42 27.51 8.73
C LEU A 157 -24.42 28.21 9.65
N ARG A 158 -24.57 28.10 10.98
CA ARG A 158 -23.66 28.69 11.97
C ARG A 158 -22.25 28.12 11.85
N GLY A 159 -22.11 26.81 11.68
CA GLY A 159 -20.80 26.18 11.45
C GLY A 159 -20.19 26.55 10.09
N PHE A 160 -21.02 26.71 9.06
CA PHE A 160 -20.57 27.03 7.71
C PHE A 160 -20.22 28.52 7.53
N ALA A 161 -21.12 29.42 7.91
CA ALA A 161 -21.06 30.86 7.73
C ALA A 161 -21.44 31.58 9.04
N PRO A 162 -20.54 31.63 10.04
CA PRO A 162 -20.83 32.14 11.38
C PRO A 162 -21.23 33.63 11.41
N ASN A 163 -20.72 34.43 10.48
CA ASN A 163 -21.00 35.87 10.38
C ASN A 163 -22.18 36.18 9.44
N HIS A 164 -23.05 35.19 9.18
CA HIS A 164 -24.22 35.40 8.33
C HIS A 164 -25.32 36.11 9.13
N ARG A 165 -26.05 37.05 8.51
CA ARG A 165 -27.11 37.85 9.18
C ARG A 165 -28.10 36.99 9.97
N LEU A 166 -28.51 35.85 9.40
CA LEU A 166 -29.40 34.92 10.06
C LEU A 166 -28.80 34.38 11.36
N VAL A 167 -27.49 34.11 11.41
CA VAL A 167 -26.81 33.64 12.63
C VAL A 167 -26.86 34.70 13.73
N ASP A 168 -26.62 35.96 13.39
CA ASP A 168 -26.66 37.09 14.32
C ASP A 168 -28.08 37.28 14.89
N THR A 169 -29.09 37.27 14.01
CA THR A 169 -30.49 37.48 14.40
C THR A 169 -31.06 36.35 15.26
N PHE A 170 -30.59 35.12 15.03
CA PHE A 170 -31.10 33.93 15.72
C PHE A 170 -30.48 33.70 17.09
N SER A 171 -29.29 34.25 17.35
CA SER A 171 -28.62 34.11 18.65
C SER A 171 -29.44 34.73 19.80
N SER A 172 -30.39 35.60 19.49
CA SER A 172 -31.32 36.25 20.44
C SER A 172 -32.75 35.69 20.44
N ASP A 173 -33.09 34.67 19.64
CA ASP A 173 -34.46 34.14 19.56
C ASP A 173 -34.74 33.13 20.68
N LEU A 174 -35.51 33.57 21.70
CA LEU A 174 -35.90 32.78 22.87
C LEU A 174 -36.63 31.47 22.51
N THR A 175 -37.28 31.41 21.34
CA THR A 175 -37.97 30.20 20.85
C THR A 175 -37.02 29.02 20.68
N PHE A 176 -35.75 29.31 20.38
CA PHE A 176 -34.71 28.31 20.13
C PHE A 176 -33.82 28.04 21.34
N ALA A 177 -33.90 28.84 22.41
CA ALA A 177 -33.15 28.64 23.64
C ALA A 177 -33.38 27.24 24.23
N LYS A 178 -34.63 26.73 24.18
CA LYS A 178 -34.96 25.37 24.61
C LYS A 178 -34.23 24.28 23.81
N TYR A 179 -33.97 24.52 22.52
CA TYR A 179 -33.23 23.57 21.69
C TYR A 179 -31.72 23.71 21.91
N GLU A 180 -31.20 24.91 22.14
CA GLU A 180 -29.80 25.09 22.53
C GLU A 180 -29.48 24.34 23.84
N GLU A 181 -30.33 24.45 24.86
CA GLU A 181 -30.17 23.70 26.12
C GLU A 181 -30.21 22.18 25.91
N LEU A 182 -31.11 21.68 25.07
CA LEU A 182 -31.15 20.24 24.72
C LEU A 182 -29.81 19.75 24.14
N TYR A 183 -29.15 20.56 23.31
CA TYR A 183 -27.89 20.19 22.66
C TYR A 183 -26.68 20.40 23.58
N LYS A 184 -26.74 21.34 24.53
CA LYS A 184 -25.73 21.54 25.59
C LYS A 184 -25.71 20.41 26.61
N HIS A 185 -26.89 19.97 27.07
CA HIS A 185 -27.00 18.88 28.06
C HIS A 185 -26.66 17.50 27.48
N LYS A 186 -26.43 17.40 26.17
CA LYS A 186 -26.07 16.16 25.46
C LYS A 186 -27.01 14.98 25.77
N ASP A 187 -28.32 15.23 25.86
CA ASP A 187 -29.30 14.15 26.06
C ASP A 187 -29.22 13.13 24.92
N GLU A 188 -28.71 11.93 25.21
CA GLU A 188 -28.38 10.92 24.21
C GLU A 188 -29.57 10.55 23.32
N LYS A 189 -30.78 10.43 23.90
CA LYS A 189 -32.00 10.07 23.15
C LYS A 189 -32.40 11.14 22.14
N THR A 190 -32.23 12.42 22.50
CA THR A 190 -32.54 13.54 21.60
C THR A 190 -31.44 13.73 20.56
N LEU A 191 -30.18 13.55 20.94
CA LEU A 191 -29.04 13.64 20.05
C LEU A 191 -29.03 12.55 18.98
N MET A 192 -29.39 11.31 19.33
CA MET A 192 -29.52 10.21 18.34
C MET A 192 -30.53 10.52 17.22
N LYS A 193 -31.49 11.44 17.44
CA LYS A 193 -32.44 11.88 16.40
C LYS A 193 -31.83 12.90 15.44
N ASP A 194 -30.63 13.41 15.70
CA ASP A 194 -29.87 14.32 14.84
C ASP A 194 -28.49 13.73 14.49
N PRO A 195 -28.43 12.72 13.61
CA PRO A 195 -27.18 12.04 13.30
C PRO A 195 -26.13 12.96 12.67
N ILE A 196 -26.54 14.01 11.94
CA ILE A 196 -25.63 15.01 11.38
C ILE A 196 -24.83 15.69 12.49
N TYR A 197 -25.52 16.08 13.57
CA TYR A 197 -24.86 16.72 14.70
C TYR A 197 -23.93 15.79 15.46
N VAL A 198 -24.43 14.59 15.78
CA VAL A 198 -23.68 13.66 16.61
C VAL A 198 -22.40 13.26 15.91
N GLU A 199 -22.48 12.99 14.60
CA GLU A 199 -21.30 12.72 13.80
C GLU A 199 -20.36 13.94 13.74
N GLU A 200 -20.87 15.16 13.58
CA GLU A 200 -20.03 16.37 13.56
C GLU A 200 -19.19 16.50 14.84
N ILE A 201 -19.79 16.33 16.02
CA ILE A 201 -19.10 16.44 17.31
C ILE A 201 -18.19 15.26 17.58
N CYS A 202 -18.69 14.04 17.40
CA CYS A 202 -17.96 12.84 17.75
C CYS A 202 -16.74 12.65 16.84
N TYR A 203 -16.80 13.09 15.58
CA TYR A 203 -15.68 12.93 14.65
C TYR A 203 -14.46 13.78 15.03
N ASP A 204 -14.66 14.92 15.69
CA ASP A 204 -13.55 15.75 16.19
C ASP A 204 -12.79 15.05 17.33
N HIS A 205 -13.44 14.11 18.03
CA HIS A 205 -12.89 13.25 19.08
C HIS A 205 -13.07 11.76 18.72
N LYS A 206 -12.83 11.41 17.45
CA LYS A 206 -13.23 10.11 16.86
C LYS A 206 -12.64 8.88 17.55
N TYR A 207 -11.56 9.04 18.32
CA TYR A 207 -10.94 7.94 19.04
C TYR A 207 -11.62 7.71 20.39
N GLU A 208 -11.98 8.77 21.09
CA GLU A 208 -12.71 8.74 22.37
C GLU A 208 -14.19 8.39 22.15
N ASP A 209 -14.82 8.99 21.14
CA ASP A 209 -16.22 8.76 20.78
C ASP A 209 -16.40 7.65 19.72
N PHE A 210 -15.37 6.81 19.52
CA PHE A 210 -15.35 5.74 18.53
C PHE A 210 -16.61 4.86 18.56
N GLN A 211 -17.03 4.42 19.76
CA GLN A 211 -18.19 3.54 19.93
C GLN A 211 -19.49 4.19 19.47
N LYS A 212 -19.65 5.51 19.71
CA LYS A 212 -20.84 6.25 19.27
C LYS A 212 -20.86 6.38 17.75
N LEU A 213 -19.71 6.71 17.14
CA LEU A 213 -19.59 6.78 15.68
C LEU A 213 -19.87 5.41 15.03
N ALA A 214 -19.27 4.35 15.55
CA ALA A 214 -19.48 2.98 15.06
C ALA A 214 -20.94 2.57 15.15
N HIS A 215 -21.61 2.89 16.27
CA HIS A 215 -23.04 2.64 16.44
C HIS A 215 -23.89 3.36 15.39
N ILE A 216 -23.63 4.65 15.15
CA ILE A 216 -24.37 5.45 14.15
C ILE A 216 -24.16 4.88 12.75
N TYR A 217 -22.92 4.56 12.36
CA TYR A 217 -22.63 4.03 11.03
C TYR A 217 -23.26 2.66 10.81
N LYS A 218 -23.29 1.82 11.85
CA LYS A 218 -23.99 0.53 11.79
C LYS A 218 -25.50 0.71 11.63
N GLN A 219 -26.12 1.62 12.40
CA GLN A 219 -27.55 1.91 12.28
C GLN A 219 -27.94 2.50 10.91
N GLN A 220 -27.04 3.24 10.29
CA GLN A 220 -27.26 3.85 8.98
C GLN A 220 -26.82 2.97 7.81
N GLU A 221 -26.38 1.73 8.07
CA GLU A 221 -25.85 0.80 7.07
C GLU A 221 -24.67 1.37 6.25
N ARG A 222 -23.90 2.29 6.87
CA ARG A 222 -22.74 2.97 6.27
C ARG A 222 -21.45 2.20 6.54
N TRP A 223 -21.36 1.01 5.96
CA TRP A 223 -20.29 0.06 6.28
C TRP A 223 -18.88 0.57 5.88
N MET A 224 -18.73 1.32 4.78
CA MET A 224 -17.43 1.89 4.39
C MET A 224 -16.95 2.96 5.38
N ASP A 225 -17.86 3.77 5.90
CA ASP A 225 -17.59 4.78 6.93
C ASP A 225 -17.21 4.10 8.25
N LEU A 226 -17.91 3.01 8.60
CA LEU A 226 -17.56 2.13 9.72
C LEU A 226 -16.15 1.57 9.57
N ALA A 227 -15.84 0.93 8.43
CA ALA A 227 -14.51 0.40 8.18
C ALA A 227 -13.42 1.50 8.25
N ALA A 228 -13.72 2.71 7.76
CA ALA A 228 -12.78 3.83 7.81
C ALA A 228 -12.42 4.29 9.23
N ILE A 229 -13.40 4.32 10.15
CA ILE A 229 -13.11 4.63 11.56
C ILE A 229 -12.43 3.46 12.27
N HIS A 230 -12.75 2.19 11.93
CA HIS A 230 -12.04 1.03 12.46
C HIS A 230 -10.56 1.02 12.04
N ILE A 231 -10.25 1.35 10.77
CA ILE A 231 -8.86 1.55 10.30
C ILE A 231 -8.16 2.60 11.16
N SER A 232 -8.79 3.75 11.34
CA SER A 232 -8.23 4.85 12.14
C SER A 232 -7.99 4.42 13.60
N GLN A 233 -8.95 3.71 14.18
CA GLN A 233 -8.90 3.23 15.56
C GLN A 233 -7.81 2.18 15.76
N ALA A 234 -7.75 1.15 14.92
CA ALA A 234 -6.77 0.08 15.04
C ALA A 234 -5.32 0.60 14.95
N VAL A 235 -5.07 1.53 14.02
CA VAL A 235 -3.77 2.19 13.88
C VAL A 235 -3.43 3.04 15.11
N TYR A 236 -4.40 3.77 15.66
CA TYR A 236 -4.20 4.64 16.81
C TYR A 236 -3.96 3.85 18.11
N THR A 237 -4.76 2.82 18.39
CA THR A 237 -4.73 2.10 19.66
C THR A 237 -3.70 0.97 19.68
N GLN A 238 -3.34 0.39 18.53
CA GLN A 238 -2.50 -0.81 18.43
C GLN A 238 -3.01 -1.93 19.36
N ARG A 239 -4.34 -2.15 19.41
CA ARG A 239 -4.95 -3.24 20.19
C ARG A 239 -5.50 -4.32 19.30
N ASN A 240 -5.26 -5.58 19.68
CA ASN A 240 -5.76 -6.75 18.95
C ASN A 240 -7.30 -6.72 18.80
N ALA A 241 -8.04 -6.31 19.84
CA ALA A 241 -9.50 -6.24 19.76
C ALA A 241 -10.00 -5.30 18.63
N ASP A 242 -9.38 -4.12 18.49
CA ASP A 242 -9.78 -3.16 17.45
C ASP A 242 -9.42 -3.67 16.04
N TYR A 243 -8.29 -4.37 15.89
CA TYR A 243 -7.92 -5.02 14.64
C TYR A 243 -8.86 -6.20 14.28
N GLN A 244 -9.24 -7.04 15.24
CA GLN A 244 -10.16 -8.14 14.99
C GLN A 244 -11.56 -7.64 14.60
N GLU A 245 -12.05 -6.58 15.22
CA GLU A 245 -13.30 -5.92 14.84
C GLU A 245 -13.24 -5.34 13.41
N LEU A 246 -12.11 -4.69 13.04
CA LEU A 246 -11.87 -4.25 11.66
C LEU A 246 -11.93 -5.44 10.70
N LYS A 247 -11.20 -6.51 11.00
CA LYS A 247 -11.14 -7.72 10.18
C LYS A 247 -12.52 -8.34 10.00
N ALA A 248 -13.30 -8.49 11.07
CA ALA A 248 -14.67 -8.99 10.99
C ALA A 248 -15.58 -8.08 10.13
N THR A 249 -15.43 -6.76 10.25
CA THR A 249 -16.16 -5.80 9.40
C THR A 249 -15.81 -5.96 7.93
N LEU A 250 -14.52 -6.14 7.62
CA LEU A 250 -14.05 -6.40 6.26
C LEU A 250 -14.58 -7.75 5.75
N ASP A 251 -14.44 -8.83 6.51
CA ASP A 251 -14.88 -10.17 6.10
C ASP A 251 -16.40 -10.23 5.81
N GLN A 252 -17.21 -9.53 6.61
CA GLN A 252 -18.67 -9.48 6.45
C GLN A 252 -19.09 -8.81 5.13
N HIS A 253 -18.47 -7.69 4.80
CA HIS A 253 -18.88 -6.88 3.66
C HIS A 253 -18.05 -7.16 2.40
N TYR A 254 -16.97 -7.93 2.54
CA TYR A 254 -15.89 -7.95 1.57
C TYR A 254 -15.14 -9.29 1.43
N PRO A 255 -15.82 -10.42 1.19
CA PRO A 255 -15.17 -11.74 1.15
C PRO A 255 -14.35 -12.06 -0.12
N ALA A 256 -14.27 -11.16 -1.12
CA ALA A 256 -13.83 -11.51 -2.48
C ALA A 256 -12.73 -10.62 -3.11
N ILE A 257 -12.13 -9.68 -2.38
CA ILE A 257 -11.19 -8.70 -2.96
C ILE A 257 -9.82 -8.75 -2.28
N SER A 258 -8.81 -8.26 -3.00
CA SER A 258 -7.39 -8.12 -2.68
C SER A 258 -7.13 -7.53 -1.28
N LEU A 259 -7.34 -8.33 -0.22
CA LEU A 259 -7.09 -7.96 1.19
C LEU A 259 -5.66 -7.44 1.38
N ILE A 260 -4.73 -7.91 0.55
CA ILE A 260 -3.34 -7.45 0.51
C ILE A 260 -3.21 -5.92 0.42
N GLU A 261 -4.04 -5.24 -0.39
CA GLU A 261 -3.94 -3.78 -0.54
C GLU A 261 -4.39 -3.04 0.72
N VAL A 262 -5.43 -3.54 1.40
CA VAL A 262 -5.90 -2.97 2.68
C VAL A 262 -4.88 -3.22 3.78
N LEU A 263 -4.33 -4.43 3.86
CA LEU A 263 -3.30 -4.74 4.87
C LEU A 263 -2.00 -3.95 4.62
N GLU A 264 -1.62 -3.73 3.36
CA GLU A 264 -0.47 -2.88 3.01
C GLU A 264 -0.69 -1.41 3.37
N ASP A 265 -1.89 -0.88 3.17
CA ASP A 265 -2.27 0.46 3.63
C ASP A 265 -2.19 0.56 5.16
N LEU A 266 -2.73 -0.43 5.90
CA LEU A 266 -2.61 -0.51 7.37
C LEU A 266 -1.15 -0.55 7.84
N TYR A 267 -0.31 -1.33 7.17
CA TYR A 267 1.12 -1.41 7.49
C TYR A 267 1.83 -0.07 7.25
N THR A 268 1.53 0.59 6.13
CA THR A 268 2.07 1.92 5.79
C THR A 268 1.63 3.00 6.79
N ARG A 269 0.45 2.84 7.39
CA ARG A 269 -0.05 3.70 8.48
C ARG A 269 0.59 3.42 9.84
N GLY A 270 1.40 2.37 9.97
CA GLY A 270 2.11 2.04 11.20
C GLY A 270 1.43 1.00 12.08
N LEU A 271 0.43 0.26 11.58
CA LEU A 271 -0.09 -0.91 12.32
C LEU A 271 0.99 -1.99 12.38
N THR A 272 1.39 -2.41 13.58
CA THR A 272 2.51 -3.36 13.78
C THR A 272 2.20 -4.43 14.84
N LEU A 273 0.93 -4.68 15.10
CA LEU A 273 0.47 -5.78 15.96
C LEU A 273 0.94 -7.15 15.44
N ASP A 274 1.42 -8.03 16.31
CA ASP A 274 1.86 -9.38 15.92
C ASP A 274 0.78 -10.16 15.15
N THR A 275 -0.47 -10.11 15.60
CA THR A 275 -1.59 -10.78 14.93
C THR A 275 -1.82 -10.25 13.51
N PHE A 276 -1.73 -8.94 13.32
CA PHE A 276 -1.82 -8.28 12.01
C PHE A 276 -0.63 -8.63 11.13
N LEU A 277 0.60 -8.57 11.66
CA LEU A 277 1.81 -8.89 10.90
C LEU A 277 1.81 -10.36 10.43
N LYS A 278 1.27 -11.27 11.23
CA LYS A 278 1.05 -12.68 10.84
C LYS A 278 0.01 -12.81 9.74
N ASP A 279 -1.09 -12.06 9.79
CA ASP A 279 -2.09 -12.04 8.72
C ASP A 279 -1.50 -11.49 7.40
N LEU A 280 -0.73 -10.40 7.47
CA LEU A 280 -0.03 -9.83 6.31
C LEU A 280 1.01 -10.80 5.73
N LEU A 281 1.79 -11.45 6.59
CA LEU A 281 2.74 -12.49 6.21
C LEU A 281 2.04 -13.64 5.47
N ASN A 282 0.91 -14.13 5.98
CA ASN A 282 0.13 -15.19 5.35
C ASN A 282 -0.32 -14.80 3.94
N VAL A 283 -0.71 -13.54 3.75
CA VAL A 283 -1.08 -13.00 2.44
C VAL A 283 0.12 -12.93 1.49
N TYR A 284 1.31 -12.55 1.97
CA TYR A 284 2.52 -12.58 1.13
C TYR A 284 2.96 -14.00 0.76
N LEU A 285 2.81 -14.95 1.65
CA LEU A 285 3.05 -16.37 1.37
C LEU A 285 2.09 -16.91 0.32
N SER A 286 0.78 -16.64 0.45
CA SER A 286 -0.23 -17.14 -0.49
C SER A 286 -0.14 -16.50 -1.87
N THR A 287 0.27 -15.23 -1.94
CA THR A 287 0.50 -14.48 -3.20
C THR A 287 1.91 -14.64 -3.77
N LYS A 288 2.78 -15.42 -3.09
CA LYS A 288 4.19 -15.66 -3.46
C LYS A 288 5.04 -14.38 -3.61
N ASN A 289 4.74 -13.35 -2.83
CA ASN A 289 5.47 -12.07 -2.88
C ASN A 289 6.70 -12.09 -1.96
N VAL A 290 7.78 -12.74 -2.39
CA VAL A 290 8.97 -12.94 -1.55
C VAL A 290 9.69 -11.65 -1.20
N GLN A 291 9.74 -10.66 -2.10
CA GLN A 291 10.39 -9.40 -1.78
C GLN A 291 9.72 -8.71 -0.59
N LYS A 292 8.38 -8.60 -0.59
CA LYS A 292 7.65 -8.00 0.54
C LYS A 292 7.75 -8.84 1.80
N LEU A 293 7.78 -10.17 1.67
CA LEU A 293 8.02 -11.07 2.79
C LEU A 293 9.39 -10.84 3.44
N MET A 294 10.44 -10.66 2.64
CA MET A 294 11.80 -10.40 3.13
C MET A 294 11.88 -9.06 3.89
N VAL A 295 11.27 -8.02 3.33
CA VAL A 295 11.17 -6.71 4.00
C VAL A 295 10.41 -6.83 5.33
N LEU A 296 9.32 -7.60 5.37
CA LEU A 296 8.53 -7.80 6.57
C LEU A 296 9.31 -8.57 7.65
N GLN A 297 9.93 -9.69 7.27
CA GLN A 297 10.70 -10.55 8.17
C GLN A 297 11.92 -9.83 8.74
N SER A 298 12.66 -9.11 7.91
CA SER A 298 13.85 -8.36 8.34
C SER A 298 13.54 -7.23 9.31
N LYS A 299 12.36 -6.61 9.20
CA LYS A 299 11.94 -5.51 10.08
C LYS A 299 11.36 -5.97 11.41
N HIS A 300 10.63 -7.08 11.44
CA HIS A 300 9.85 -7.50 12.61
C HIS A 300 10.30 -8.80 13.27
N SER A 301 11.22 -9.55 12.66
CA SER A 301 11.72 -10.84 13.20
C SER A 301 10.59 -11.79 13.61
N LEU A 302 9.59 -11.96 12.73
CA LEU A 302 8.39 -12.74 13.05
C LEU A 302 8.72 -14.22 13.27
N SER A 303 8.11 -14.82 14.30
CA SER A 303 8.15 -16.27 14.47
C SER A 303 7.21 -16.93 13.45
N LEU A 304 7.74 -17.90 12.70
CA LEU A 304 6.99 -18.62 11.67
C LEU A 304 6.39 -19.89 12.25
N GLU A 305 5.08 -20.05 12.11
CA GLU A 305 4.39 -21.30 12.42
C GLU A 305 4.84 -22.43 11.49
N PRO A 306 4.66 -23.71 11.86
CA PRO A 306 5.11 -24.84 11.03
C PRO A 306 4.51 -24.86 9.61
N THR A 307 3.27 -24.40 9.45
CA THR A 307 2.60 -24.28 8.14
C THR A 307 3.19 -23.14 7.31
N GLN A 308 3.45 -21.98 7.93
CA GLN A 308 4.07 -20.82 7.30
C GLN A 308 5.49 -21.13 6.86
N SER A 309 6.23 -21.86 7.70
CA SER A 309 7.57 -22.36 7.43
C SER A 309 7.62 -23.21 6.16
N LYS A 310 6.70 -24.17 6.01
CA LYS A 310 6.59 -24.99 4.79
C LYS A 310 6.24 -24.15 3.56
N SER A 311 5.28 -23.23 3.69
CA SER A 311 4.91 -22.33 2.59
C SER A 311 6.06 -21.42 2.17
N LEU A 312 6.87 -20.96 3.12
CA LEU A 312 8.06 -20.13 2.83
C LEU A 312 9.06 -20.91 2.00
N VAL A 313 9.42 -22.13 2.42
CA VAL A 313 10.34 -23.00 1.68
C VAL A 313 9.83 -23.24 0.26
N ASN A 314 8.56 -23.64 0.11
CA ASN A 314 7.95 -23.87 -1.20
C ASN A 314 7.94 -22.62 -2.10
N THR A 315 7.72 -21.45 -1.50
CA THR A 315 7.70 -20.18 -2.25
C THR A 315 9.09 -19.83 -2.77
N ILE A 316 10.12 -20.03 -1.95
CA ILE A 316 11.51 -19.75 -2.30
C ILE A 316 12.05 -20.74 -3.33
N GLU A 317 11.69 -22.02 -3.24
CA GLU A 317 12.08 -23.03 -4.24
C GLU A 317 11.60 -22.69 -5.65
N GLN A 318 10.48 -21.97 -5.77
CA GLN A 318 9.89 -21.59 -7.05
C GLN A 318 10.43 -20.27 -7.60
N ILE A 319 11.29 -19.58 -6.85
CA ILE A 319 11.82 -18.28 -7.25
C ILE A 319 13.27 -18.44 -7.63
N THR A 320 13.54 -18.27 -8.93
CA THR A 320 14.84 -17.80 -9.36
C THR A 320 15.02 -16.43 -8.72
N VAL A 321 15.89 -16.33 -7.71
CA VAL A 321 16.29 -15.04 -7.13
C VAL A 321 16.53 -14.08 -8.31
N ASN A 322 16.08 -12.83 -8.26
CA ASN A 322 16.31 -11.89 -9.35
C ASN A 322 17.41 -10.92 -8.91
N PRO A 323 18.40 -10.58 -9.75
CA PRO A 323 19.62 -9.89 -9.33
C PRO A 323 19.41 -8.47 -8.77
N VAL A 324 18.33 -7.78 -9.16
CA VAL A 324 18.26 -6.31 -8.99
C VAL A 324 17.43 -5.84 -7.77
N SER A 325 16.74 -6.70 -7.03
CA SER A 325 15.71 -6.24 -6.07
C SER A 325 15.95 -6.58 -4.59
N LEU A 326 17.05 -7.24 -4.24
CA LEU A 326 17.33 -7.64 -2.86
C LEU A 326 18.31 -6.67 -2.22
N ASN A 327 17.79 -5.84 -1.32
CA ASN A 327 18.61 -5.18 -0.32
C ASN A 327 19.43 -6.26 0.42
N SER A 328 20.74 -6.11 0.39
CA SER A 328 21.71 -7.10 0.83
C SER A 328 21.44 -7.60 2.27
N LYS A 329 20.89 -6.73 3.13
CA LYS A 329 20.53 -7.06 4.52
C LYS A 329 19.27 -7.91 4.66
N GLU A 330 18.29 -7.72 3.80
CA GLU A 330 17.01 -8.44 3.85
C GLU A 330 17.22 -9.91 3.44
N LEU A 331 18.10 -10.14 2.47
CA LEU A 331 18.54 -11.48 2.07
C LEU A 331 19.29 -12.20 3.19
N GLN A 332 20.19 -11.49 3.90
CA GLN A 332 20.88 -12.07 5.05
C GLN A 332 19.89 -12.58 6.10
N GLN A 333 18.92 -11.74 6.49
CA GLN A 333 17.93 -12.10 7.50
C GLN A 333 17.01 -13.24 7.05
N LEU A 334 16.66 -13.30 5.77
CA LEU A 334 15.88 -14.41 5.24
C LEU A 334 16.66 -15.73 5.31
N ILE A 335 17.94 -15.76 4.91
CA ILE A 335 18.78 -16.96 4.97
C ILE A 335 18.94 -17.42 6.43
N LEU A 336 19.16 -16.49 7.36
CA LEU A 336 19.25 -16.79 8.79
C LEU A 336 17.93 -17.37 9.34
N THR A 337 16.79 -16.81 8.91
CA THR A 337 15.47 -17.33 9.28
C THR A 337 15.23 -18.71 8.69
N LEU A 338 15.58 -18.93 7.41
CA LEU A 338 15.45 -20.25 6.79
C LEU A 338 16.31 -21.29 7.48
N HIS A 339 17.50 -20.93 7.95
CA HIS A 339 18.37 -21.89 8.61
C HIS A 339 17.74 -22.49 9.89
N THR A 340 16.86 -21.75 10.57
CA THR A 340 16.15 -22.28 11.75
C THR A 340 15.03 -23.25 11.38
N ILE A 341 14.58 -23.21 10.12
CA ILE A 341 13.41 -23.95 9.61
C ILE A 341 13.85 -25.13 8.72
N ASP A 342 14.65 -24.85 7.70
CA ASP A 342 15.19 -25.79 6.73
C ASP A 342 16.65 -25.43 6.43
N ARG A 343 17.56 -26.14 7.07
CA ARG A 343 19.01 -25.95 6.92
C ARG A 343 19.47 -26.16 5.48
N LYS A 344 18.92 -27.17 4.80
CA LYS A 344 19.34 -27.53 3.44
C LYS A 344 18.97 -26.44 2.45
N GLN A 345 17.76 -25.88 2.59
CA GLN A 345 17.32 -24.78 1.74
C GLN A 345 18.09 -23.49 2.05
N ALA A 346 18.41 -23.22 3.31
CA ALA A 346 19.25 -22.08 3.69
C ALA A 346 20.66 -22.17 3.09
N ASP A 347 21.31 -23.34 3.15
CA ASP A 347 22.62 -23.58 2.56
C ASP A 347 22.60 -23.37 1.04
N ARG A 348 21.57 -23.91 0.37
CA ARG A 348 21.35 -23.72 -1.07
C ARG A 348 21.16 -22.25 -1.42
N MET A 349 20.37 -21.52 -0.62
CA MET A 349 20.12 -20.09 -0.86
C MET A 349 21.37 -19.24 -0.62
N LEU A 350 22.17 -19.57 0.39
CA LEU A 350 23.46 -18.91 0.63
C LEU A 350 24.44 -19.14 -0.52
N HIS A 351 24.56 -20.38 -1.02
CA HIS A 351 25.40 -20.68 -2.19
C HIS A 351 24.95 -19.90 -3.42
N GLN A 352 23.64 -19.90 -3.72
CA GLN A 352 23.07 -19.14 -4.84
C GLN A 352 23.27 -17.64 -4.70
N ALA A 353 23.22 -17.09 -3.48
CA ALA A 353 23.50 -15.69 -3.22
C ALA A 353 24.96 -15.36 -3.56
N ILE A 354 25.94 -16.17 -3.11
CA ILE A 354 27.35 -15.95 -3.41
C ILE A 354 27.65 -16.08 -4.91
N CYS A 355 27.08 -17.07 -5.59
CA CYS A 355 27.19 -17.18 -7.05
C CYS A 355 26.79 -15.89 -7.79
N ARG A 356 25.85 -15.11 -7.25
CA ARG A 356 25.39 -13.87 -7.88
C ARG A 356 26.19 -12.66 -7.44
N LEU A 357 26.52 -12.59 -6.16
CA LEU A 357 27.32 -11.48 -5.64
C LEU A 357 28.70 -11.45 -6.30
N LEU A 358 29.30 -12.62 -6.59
CA LEU A 358 30.57 -12.72 -7.31
C LEU A 358 30.51 -12.16 -8.75
N SER A 359 29.34 -12.19 -9.40
CA SER A 359 29.18 -11.61 -10.75
C SER A 359 28.94 -10.09 -10.75
N GLU A 360 28.66 -9.49 -9.60
CA GLU A 360 28.18 -8.09 -9.51
C GLU A 360 29.02 -7.19 -8.61
N LEU A 361 29.71 -7.76 -7.61
CA LEU A 361 30.42 -7.03 -6.57
C LEU A 361 31.87 -7.48 -6.46
N PRO A 362 32.79 -6.57 -6.10
CA PRO A 362 34.17 -6.96 -5.80
C PRO A 362 34.24 -7.77 -4.50
N LEU A 363 35.24 -8.64 -4.41
CA LEU A 363 35.40 -9.61 -3.33
C LEU A 363 35.39 -9.01 -1.90
N PRO A 364 35.99 -7.84 -1.62
CA PRO A 364 35.92 -7.21 -0.30
C PRO A 364 34.49 -6.89 0.15
N ASP A 365 33.61 -6.49 -0.77
CA ASP A 365 32.21 -6.18 -0.46
C ASP A 365 31.41 -7.46 -0.15
N ILE A 366 31.76 -8.57 -0.80
CA ILE A 366 31.17 -9.90 -0.53
C ILE A 366 31.58 -10.41 0.84
N LEU A 367 32.86 -10.26 1.21
CA LEU A 367 33.35 -10.63 2.54
C LEU A 367 32.65 -9.82 3.63
N LYS A 368 32.47 -8.51 3.42
CA LYS A 368 31.68 -7.65 4.30
C LYS A 368 30.21 -8.10 4.36
N TRP A 369 29.63 -8.49 3.23
CA TRP A 369 28.27 -9.04 3.21
C TRP A 369 28.15 -10.37 3.98
N LEU A 370 29.22 -11.15 4.07
CA LEU A 370 29.23 -12.41 4.81
C LEU A 370 29.36 -12.26 6.33
N GLU A 371 29.68 -11.06 6.86
CA GLU A 371 29.88 -10.80 8.28
C GLU A 371 28.79 -11.40 9.21
N PRO A 372 27.48 -11.27 8.93
CA PRO A 372 26.43 -11.80 9.79
C PRO A 372 26.41 -13.34 9.89
N PHE A 373 27.10 -14.02 8.98
CA PHE A 373 27.19 -15.47 8.91
C PHE A 373 28.48 -16.04 9.51
N MET A 374 29.48 -15.20 9.82
CA MET A 374 30.81 -15.63 10.28
C MET A 374 30.77 -16.55 11.51
N THR A 375 29.83 -16.32 12.42
CA THR A 375 29.68 -17.13 13.63
C THR A 375 28.74 -18.33 13.46
N LYS A 376 28.25 -18.59 12.24
CA LYS A 376 27.23 -19.61 11.97
C LYS A 376 27.85 -20.87 11.38
N PRO A 377 27.73 -22.05 12.03
CA PRO A 377 28.37 -23.28 11.57
C PRO A 377 28.01 -23.69 10.13
N PHE A 378 26.76 -23.43 9.71
CA PHE A 378 26.28 -23.80 8.37
C PHE A 378 26.98 -23.02 7.24
N ALA A 379 27.34 -21.76 7.50
CA ALA A 379 27.95 -20.90 6.51
C ALA A 379 29.47 -21.10 6.39
N LYS A 380 30.10 -21.77 7.37
CA LYS A 380 31.56 -21.91 7.48
C LYS A 380 32.20 -22.42 6.19
N ARG A 381 31.61 -23.42 5.54
CA ARG A 381 32.15 -23.97 4.28
C ARG A 381 32.18 -22.91 3.18
N ILE A 382 31.08 -22.20 2.96
CA ILE A 382 30.98 -21.18 1.90
C ILE A 382 31.92 -20.01 2.22
N ILE A 383 31.98 -19.57 3.47
CA ILE A 383 32.87 -18.51 3.93
C ILE A 383 34.34 -18.87 3.67
N ASN A 384 34.75 -20.09 4.01
CA ASN A 384 36.11 -20.55 3.78
C ASN A 384 36.46 -20.56 2.28
N LEU A 385 35.54 -20.98 1.41
CA LEU A 385 35.75 -20.98 -0.04
C LEU A 385 35.89 -19.55 -0.59
N VAL A 386 35.12 -18.58 -0.08
CA VAL A 386 35.25 -17.17 -0.50
C VAL A 386 36.55 -16.55 0.00
N HIS A 387 37.00 -16.89 1.22
CA HIS A 387 38.33 -16.49 1.69
C HIS A 387 39.44 -17.12 0.86
N GLU A 388 39.31 -18.38 0.48
CA GLU A 388 40.27 -19.06 -0.39
C GLU A 388 40.38 -18.35 -1.75
N ILE A 389 39.27 -17.94 -2.36
CA ILE A 389 39.31 -17.10 -3.59
C ILE A 389 40.11 -15.81 -3.34
N ASN A 390 39.92 -15.16 -2.20
CA ASN A 390 40.61 -13.90 -1.88
C ASN A 390 42.10 -14.07 -1.66
N GLU A 391 42.52 -15.19 -1.08
CA GLU A 391 43.94 -15.52 -0.88
C GLU A 391 44.62 -15.91 -2.20
N LEU A 392 43.93 -16.67 -3.05
CA LEU A 392 44.48 -17.19 -4.31
C LEU A 392 44.48 -16.17 -5.45
N ALA A 393 43.64 -15.12 -5.38
CA ALA A 393 43.56 -14.09 -6.42
C ALA A 393 44.91 -13.39 -6.69
N GLU A 394 45.80 -13.34 -5.68
CA GLU A 394 47.12 -12.71 -5.76
C GLU A 394 48.27 -13.72 -5.99
N ASP A 395 47.98 -15.02 -6.14
CA ASP A 395 48.99 -16.07 -6.37
C ASP A 395 48.89 -16.65 -7.80
N PRO A 396 49.79 -16.24 -8.73
CA PRO A 396 49.83 -16.77 -10.09
C PRO A 396 50.08 -18.28 -10.17
N ASN A 397 50.64 -18.93 -9.15
CA ASN A 397 50.95 -20.36 -9.24
C ASN A 397 49.76 -21.27 -8.87
N GLN A 398 48.66 -20.69 -8.40
CA GLN A 398 47.48 -21.41 -7.91
C GLN A 398 46.24 -21.18 -8.79
N GLN A 399 46.43 -20.73 -10.03
CA GLN A 399 45.34 -20.38 -10.95
C GLN A 399 44.38 -21.55 -11.20
N ARG A 400 44.87 -22.79 -11.25
CA ARG A 400 44.01 -23.98 -11.30
C ARG A 400 42.97 -24.02 -10.18
N ARG A 401 43.43 -23.85 -8.93
CA ARG A 401 42.58 -23.93 -7.76
C ARG A 401 41.59 -22.76 -7.72
N LEU A 402 42.04 -21.57 -8.09
CA LEU A 402 41.19 -20.40 -8.25
C LEU A 402 40.10 -20.63 -9.32
N GLY A 403 40.45 -21.23 -10.45
CA GLY A 403 39.51 -21.58 -11.52
C GLY A 403 38.47 -22.63 -11.10
N GLU A 404 38.85 -23.65 -10.33
CA GLU A 404 37.91 -24.61 -9.74
C GLU A 404 36.90 -23.93 -8.80
N LEU A 405 37.35 -22.97 -8.00
CA LEU A 405 36.48 -22.21 -7.10
C LEU A 405 35.51 -21.31 -7.86
N TYR A 406 35.99 -20.64 -8.92
CA TYR A 406 35.12 -19.87 -9.80
C TYR A 406 34.08 -20.75 -10.49
N HIS A 407 34.45 -21.93 -10.98
CA HIS A 407 33.50 -22.91 -11.52
C HIS A 407 32.46 -23.34 -10.47
N TYR A 408 32.88 -23.65 -9.23
CA TYR A 408 31.98 -24.00 -8.14
C TYR A 408 30.92 -22.92 -7.84
N PHE A 409 31.29 -21.64 -7.98
CA PHE A 409 30.38 -20.51 -7.85
C PHE A 409 29.75 -20.05 -9.17
N LYS A 410 29.84 -20.86 -10.22
CA LYS A 410 29.24 -20.61 -11.55
C LYS A 410 29.76 -19.34 -12.23
N GLN A 411 31.01 -18.95 -11.96
CA GLN A 411 31.71 -17.86 -12.64
C GLN A 411 32.51 -18.44 -13.82
N GLN A 412 31.82 -18.82 -14.90
CA GLN A 412 32.42 -19.58 -15.99
C GLN A 412 33.52 -18.81 -16.74
N GLU A 413 33.33 -17.51 -16.97
CA GLU A 413 34.32 -16.66 -17.65
C GLU A 413 35.61 -16.53 -16.82
N LEU A 414 35.50 -16.24 -15.52
CA LEU A 414 36.65 -16.17 -14.61
C LEU A 414 37.36 -17.52 -14.47
N ALA A 415 36.61 -18.63 -14.48
CA ALA A 415 37.20 -19.97 -14.48
C ALA A 415 38.01 -20.23 -15.77
N ILE A 416 37.50 -19.81 -16.93
CA ILE A 416 38.21 -19.93 -18.21
C ILE A 416 39.50 -19.11 -18.20
N GLU A 417 39.47 -17.88 -17.69
CA GLU A 417 40.67 -17.02 -17.57
C GLU A 417 41.75 -17.71 -16.72
N CYS A 418 41.36 -18.21 -15.54
CA CYS A 418 42.28 -18.92 -14.65
C CYS A 418 42.88 -20.18 -15.30
N MET A 419 42.05 -20.98 -15.99
CA MET A 419 42.52 -22.21 -16.66
C MET A 419 43.40 -21.89 -17.88
N SER A 420 43.14 -20.77 -18.57
CA SER A 420 43.98 -20.30 -19.68
C SER A 420 45.37 -19.89 -19.17
N TRP A 421 45.44 -19.16 -18.04
CA TRP A 421 46.72 -18.83 -17.41
C TRP A 421 47.46 -20.06 -16.86
N ASP A 422 46.75 -21.01 -16.25
CA ASP A 422 47.39 -22.24 -15.75
C ASP A 422 47.99 -23.09 -16.89
N MET A 423 47.31 -23.14 -18.05
CA MET A 423 47.83 -23.78 -19.27
C MET A 423 49.11 -23.09 -19.77
N GLU A 424 49.18 -21.75 -19.71
CA GLU A 424 50.37 -20.99 -20.11
C GLU A 424 51.55 -21.21 -19.16
N LEU A 425 51.28 -21.32 -17.84
CA LEU A 425 52.31 -21.54 -16.82
C LEU A 425 52.84 -22.97 -16.82
N TYR A 426 52.01 -23.95 -17.15
CA TYR A 426 52.37 -25.36 -17.19
C TYR A 426 52.02 -26.00 -18.54
N PRO A 427 52.76 -25.69 -19.64
CA PRO A 427 52.42 -26.14 -20.99
C PRO A 427 52.40 -27.66 -21.20
N ASP A 428 53.06 -28.41 -20.33
CA ASP A 428 53.14 -29.88 -20.39
C ASP A 428 52.06 -30.57 -19.53
N ASP A 429 51.30 -29.84 -18.71
CA ASP A 429 50.19 -30.40 -17.93
C ASP A 429 48.89 -30.38 -18.77
N PRO A 430 48.29 -31.52 -19.09
CA PRO A 430 47.07 -31.56 -19.90
C PRO A 430 45.79 -31.18 -19.12
N LYS A 431 45.83 -31.09 -17.78
CA LYS A 431 44.62 -30.84 -16.97
C LYS A 431 43.92 -29.51 -17.24
N PRO A 432 44.61 -28.37 -17.43
CA PRO A 432 43.92 -27.11 -17.72
C PRO A 432 43.18 -27.14 -19.06
N VAL A 433 43.73 -27.89 -20.03
CA VAL A 433 43.12 -28.08 -21.36
C VAL A 433 41.84 -28.91 -21.27
N GLU A 434 41.80 -29.93 -20.42
CA GLU A 434 40.59 -30.70 -20.10
C GLU A 434 39.50 -29.79 -19.51
N TRP A 435 39.86 -28.96 -18.53
CA TRP A 435 38.95 -27.99 -17.92
C TRP A 435 38.40 -26.98 -18.93
N LEU A 436 39.24 -26.41 -19.79
CA LEU A 436 38.80 -25.48 -20.84
C LEU A 436 37.78 -26.14 -21.77
N SER A 437 38.01 -27.39 -22.18
CA SER A 437 37.04 -28.13 -22.99
C SER A 437 35.68 -28.27 -22.29
N ILE A 438 35.65 -28.58 -21.00
CA ILE A 438 34.41 -28.68 -20.20
C ILE A 438 33.71 -27.31 -20.12
N LEU A 439 34.44 -26.26 -19.75
CA LEU A 439 33.90 -24.92 -19.54
C LEU A 439 33.31 -24.32 -20.83
N TYR A 440 33.98 -24.48 -21.97
CA TYR A 440 33.44 -24.03 -23.26
C TYR A 440 32.20 -24.82 -23.69
N SER A 441 32.12 -26.12 -23.37
CA SER A 441 30.90 -26.91 -23.59
C SER A 441 29.73 -26.39 -22.75
N GLU A 442 29.97 -26.07 -21.47
CA GLU A 442 28.95 -25.51 -20.57
C GLU A 442 28.42 -24.13 -21.04
N LEU A 443 29.25 -23.34 -21.73
CA LEU A 443 28.85 -22.07 -22.35
C LEU A 443 28.18 -22.22 -23.73
N GLY A 444 28.11 -23.44 -24.29
CA GLY A 444 27.57 -23.69 -25.63
C GLY A 444 28.51 -23.29 -26.78
N MET A 445 29.80 -23.12 -26.50
CA MET A 445 30.84 -22.74 -27.46
C MET A 445 31.47 -23.99 -28.09
N GLU A 446 30.73 -24.58 -29.04
CA GLU A 446 31.05 -25.89 -29.64
C GLU A 446 32.36 -25.93 -30.43
N ALA A 447 32.78 -24.82 -31.04
CA ALA A 447 34.01 -24.78 -31.83
C ALA A 447 35.25 -24.84 -30.91
N GLU A 448 35.24 -24.03 -29.86
CA GLU A 448 36.26 -23.96 -28.83
C GLU A 448 36.32 -25.26 -28.03
N HIS A 449 35.16 -25.83 -27.65
CA HIS A 449 35.08 -27.13 -26.99
C HIS A 449 35.84 -28.21 -27.78
N LYS A 450 35.58 -28.33 -29.10
CA LYS A 450 36.23 -29.31 -29.98
C LYS A 450 37.73 -29.04 -30.16
N ALA A 451 38.12 -27.77 -30.26
CA ALA A 451 39.52 -27.39 -30.38
C ALA A 451 40.32 -27.81 -29.14
N TYR A 452 39.83 -27.48 -27.94
CA TYR A 452 40.48 -27.88 -26.68
C TYR A 452 40.41 -29.39 -26.43
N GLN A 453 39.32 -30.06 -26.82
CA GLN A 453 39.22 -31.52 -26.73
C GLN A 453 40.29 -32.22 -27.57
N GLN A 454 40.51 -31.75 -28.81
CA GLN A 454 41.54 -32.30 -29.68
C GLN A 454 42.94 -32.04 -29.14
N LEU A 455 43.20 -30.82 -28.63
CA LEU A 455 44.47 -30.46 -28.01
C LEU A 455 44.80 -31.36 -26.80
N TYR A 456 43.81 -31.63 -25.94
CA TYR A 456 43.97 -32.52 -24.80
C TYR A 456 44.38 -33.94 -25.23
N ILE A 457 43.70 -34.51 -26.24
CA ILE A 457 44.02 -35.84 -26.78
C ILE A 457 45.48 -35.89 -27.28
N ASP A 458 45.91 -34.84 -27.97
CA ASP A 458 47.26 -34.78 -28.54
C ASP A 458 48.33 -34.62 -27.45
N MET A 459 48.06 -33.90 -26.37
CA MET A 459 48.95 -33.79 -25.21
C MET A 459 49.09 -35.12 -24.48
N VAL A 460 47.98 -35.79 -24.16
CA VAL A 460 47.98 -37.08 -23.44
C VAL A 460 48.73 -38.15 -24.23
N LYS A 461 48.58 -38.18 -25.55
CA LYS A 461 49.33 -39.10 -26.44
C LYS A 461 50.83 -38.82 -26.49
N ARG A 462 51.28 -37.59 -26.27
CA ARG A 462 52.71 -37.22 -26.25
C ARG A 462 53.38 -37.51 -24.91
N SER A 463 52.59 -37.53 -23.83
CA SER A 463 53.04 -37.87 -22.47
C SER A 463 52.92 -39.37 -22.13
N SER A 464 52.34 -40.17 -23.03
CA SER A 464 52.28 -41.65 -22.96
C SER A 464 53.44 -42.26 -23.72
#